data_AF-A0A7Y5NER2-F1
#
_entry.id   AF-A0A7Y5NER2-F1
#
_cell.length_a   1.000
_cell.length_b   1.000
_cell.length_c   1.000
_cell.angle_alpha   90.00
_cell.angle_beta   90.00
_cell.angle_gamma   90.00
#
_symmetry.space_group_name_H-M   'P 1'
#
loop_
_entity.id
_entity.type
_entity.pdbx_description
1 polymer ?
#
loop_
_entity_poly.entity_id
_entity_poly.type
_entity_poly.pdbx_seq_one_letter_code
_entity_poly.pdbx_strand_id
1 'polypeptide(L)'
;MRTPHPLASYVVIVFLLLLGLALLSFAPDPSGDEQQTGPLAFALRPTQHLASSPELMTLGKNTYAQQCTPCHGLDGKGEGEAAYLLYPKPRDFTTAQYRIVSTWERFPTDED
;
A
#
# COMPACT_ATOMS: atom_id res chain seq x y z
N MET A 1 25.19 -45.03 33.50
CA MET A 1 25.39 -43.56 33.52
C MET A 1 25.86 -43.11 32.14
N ARG A 2 24.99 -42.47 31.34
CA ARG A 2 25.36 -41.86 30.05
C ARG A 2 25.73 -40.41 30.31
N THR A 3 26.99 -40.05 30.17
CA THR A 3 27.41 -38.65 30.15
C THR A 3 26.94 -38.02 28.83
N PRO A 4 26.26 -36.86 28.84
CA PRO A 4 25.87 -36.21 27.60
C PRO A 4 27.12 -35.76 26.81
N HIS A 5 27.13 -36.05 25.51
CA HIS A 5 28.24 -35.68 24.62
C HIS A 5 28.34 -34.15 24.49
N PRO A 6 29.56 -33.57 24.48
CA PRO A 6 29.80 -32.12 24.51
C PRO A 6 29.18 -31.37 23.33
N LEU A 7 28.98 -32.06 22.20
CA LEU A 7 28.34 -31.51 20.99
C LEU A 7 26.85 -31.23 21.20
N ALA A 8 26.14 -32.03 22.01
CA ALA A 8 24.73 -31.83 22.30
C ALA A 8 24.51 -30.56 23.15
N SER A 9 25.41 -30.30 24.11
CA SER A 9 25.36 -29.07 24.92
C SER A 9 25.62 -27.82 24.07
N TYR A 10 26.54 -27.90 23.10
CA TYR A 10 26.85 -26.76 22.23
C TYR A 10 25.68 -26.39 21.30
N VAL A 11 25.01 -27.40 20.71
CA VAL A 11 23.84 -27.19 19.84
C VAL A 11 22.68 -26.53 20.61
N VAL A 12 22.43 -26.96 21.85
CA VAL A 12 21.38 -26.36 22.69
C VAL A 12 21.72 -24.90 23.02
N ILE A 13 22.97 -24.59 23.36
CA ILE A 13 23.39 -23.21 23.68
C ILE A 13 23.26 -22.31 22.45
N VAL A 14 23.73 -22.75 21.28
CA VAL A 14 23.61 -21.97 20.03
C VAL A 14 22.13 -21.74 19.67
N PHE A 15 21.28 -22.76 19.81
CA PHE A 15 19.85 -22.62 19.55
C PHE A 15 19.18 -21.63 20.52
N LEU A 16 19.52 -21.67 21.81
CA LEU A 16 19.00 -20.72 22.80
C LEU A 16 19.50 -19.29 22.55
N LEU A 17 20.75 -19.11 22.10
CA LEU A 17 21.29 -17.81 21.74
C LEU A 17 20.61 -17.23 20.49
N LEU A 18 20.39 -18.05 19.46
CA LEU A 18 19.68 -17.64 18.24
C LEU A 18 18.21 -17.32 18.51
N LEU A 19 17.54 -18.14 19.33
CA LEU A 19 16.15 -17.92 19.74
C LEU A 19 16.04 -16.64 20.60
N GLY A 20 16.98 -16.41 21.51
CA GLY A 20 17.04 -15.20 22.32
C GLY A 20 17.27 -13.93 21.48
N LEU A 21 18.19 -13.98 20.50
CA LEU A 21 18.42 -12.86 19.58
C LEU A 21 17.16 -12.56 18.74
N ALA A 22 16.49 -13.58 18.23
CA ALA A 22 15.27 -13.43 17.45
C ALA A 22 14.13 -12.79 18.25
N LEU A 23 14.02 -13.11 19.54
CA LEU A 23 13.03 -12.51 20.44
C LEU A 23 13.33 -11.04 20.76
N LEU A 24 14.60 -10.62 20.82
CA LEU A 24 14.98 -9.21 20.99
C LEU A 24 14.60 -8.35 19.77
N SER A 25 14.59 -8.93 18.56
CA SER A 25 14.14 -8.24 17.35
C SER A 25 12.61 -8.08 17.24
N PHE A 26 11.85 -8.72 18.14
CA PHE A 26 10.38 -8.68 18.15
C PHE A 26 9.79 -7.79 19.25
N ALA A 27 10.60 -6.91 19.83
CA ALA A 27 10.08 -5.89 20.75
C ALA A 27 9.03 -5.03 20.01
N PRO A 28 7.77 -4.99 20.48
CA PRO A 28 6.76 -4.13 19.87
C PRO A 28 7.18 -2.68 19.99
N ASP A 29 7.06 -1.93 18.90
CA ASP A 29 7.40 -0.51 18.85
C ASP A 29 6.55 0.27 19.88
N PRO A 30 7.16 1.00 20.83
CA PRO A 30 6.43 1.78 21.82
C PRO A 30 5.69 2.98 21.22
N SER A 31 5.82 3.25 19.92
CA SER A 31 4.98 4.18 19.16
C SER A 31 3.58 3.67 18.86
N GLY A 32 3.15 2.56 19.50
CA GLY A 32 1.76 2.09 19.49
C GLY A 32 0.78 3.25 19.55
N ASP A 33 0.14 3.50 18.41
CA ASP A 33 -0.85 4.54 18.16
C ASP A 33 -1.85 4.51 19.31
N GLU A 34 -1.81 5.51 20.18
CA GLU A 34 -2.83 5.73 21.21
C GLU A 34 -4.13 6.00 20.44
N GLN A 35 -4.87 4.91 20.19
CA GLN A 35 -6.03 4.87 19.32
C GLN A 35 -7.10 5.79 19.89
N GLN A 36 -7.14 7.00 19.34
CA GLN A 36 -8.07 8.07 19.64
C GLN A 36 -9.51 7.52 19.63
N THR A 37 -10.11 7.44 20.81
CA THR A 37 -11.50 7.06 21.02
C THR A 37 -12.43 8.20 20.59
N GLY A 38 -12.56 8.39 19.27
CA GLY A 38 -13.60 9.22 18.65
C GLY A 38 -14.76 8.35 18.11
N PRO A 39 -15.95 8.93 17.88
CA PRO A 39 -17.11 8.20 17.36
C PRO A 39 -16.93 7.68 15.92
N LEU A 40 -15.86 8.11 15.24
CA LEU A 40 -15.43 7.59 13.95
C LEU A 40 -14.04 6.96 14.13
N ALA A 41 -13.95 5.64 14.00
CA ALA A 41 -12.70 4.88 14.15
C ALA A 41 -11.66 5.13 13.03
N PHE A 42 -11.94 6.06 12.11
CA PHE A 42 -11.09 6.43 10.99
C PHE A 42 -10.74 7.91 11.12
N ALA A 43 -9.56 8.22 11.65
CA ALA A 43 -8.98 9.53 11.46
C ALA A 43 -8.74 9.69 9.95
N LEU A 44 -9.41 10.64 9.30
CA LEU A 44 -9.05 11.11 7.96
C LEU A 44 -7.68 11.82 8.06
N ARG A 45 -6.62 11.08 8.38
CA ARG A 45 -5.25 11.55 8.22
C ARG A 45 -5.11 11.79 6.70
N PRO A 46 -4.87 13.03 6.25
CA PRO A 46 -4.61 13.27 4.85
C PRO A 46 -3.49 12.34 4.41
N THR A 47 -3.68 11.63 3.30
CA THR A 47 -2.62 10.85 2.67
C THR A 47 -1.41 11.77 2.55
N GLN A 48 -0.22 11.31 2.95
CA GLN A 48 1.00 12.12 2.79
C GLN A 48 1.10 12.54 1.32
N HIS A 49 1.06 13.85 1.07
CA HIS A 49 1.17 14.39 -0.27
C HIS A 49 2.64 14.28 -0.71
N LEU A 50 2.95 13.21 -1.44
CA LEU A 50 4.26 13.03 -2.06
C LEU A 50 4.35 13.95 -3.26
N ALA A 51 5.38 14.81 -3.30
CA ALA A 51 5.66 15.59 -4.49
C ALA A 51 5.93 14.66 -5.68
N SER A 52 5.43 15.04 -6.86
CA SER A 52 5.69 14.30 -8.08
C SER A 52 7.20 14.17 -8.34
N SER A 53 7.65 12.97 -8.71
CA SER A 53 9.04 12.67 -9.02
C SER A 53 9.13 11.75 -10.24
N PRO A 54 10.27 11.71 -10.96
CA PRO A 54 10.44 10.79 -12.10
C PRO A 54 10.25 9.32 -11.73
N GLU A 55 10.64 8.94 -10.52
CA GLU A 55 10.46 7.59 -9.98
C GLU A 55 8.97 7.27 -9.79
N LEU A 56 8.23 8.15 -9.12
CA LEU A 56 6.79 7.99 -8.91
C LEU A 56 6.02 7.99 -10.24
N MET A 57 6.44 8.82 -11.21
CA MET A 57 5.84 8.84 -12.54
C MET A 57 6.04 7.51 -13.27
N THR A 58 7.23 6.92 -13.14
CA THR A 58 7.55 5.61 -13.74
C THR A 58 6.75 4.49 -13.07
N LEU A 59 6.67 4.51 -11.75
CA LEU A 59 5.83 3.59 -10.99
C LEU A 59 4.37 3.71 -11.40
N GLY A 60 3.82 4.93 -11.47
CA GLY A 60 2.44 5.19 -11.88
C GLY A 60 2.13 4.67 -13.28
N LYS A 61 3.03 4.88 -14.24
CA LYS A 61 2.90 4.32 -15.61
C LYS A 61 2.84 2.80 -15.60
N ASN A 62 3.72 2.13 -14.85
CA ASN A 62 3.74 0.68 -14.76
C ASN A 62 2.48 0.13 -14.09
N THR A 63 2.05 0.74 -13.00
CA THR A 63 0.81 0.39 -12.30
C THR A 63 -0.40 0.56 -13.21
N TYR A 64 -0.49 1.68 -13.93
CA TYR A 64 -1.57 1.94 -14.87
C TYR A 64 -1.64 0.84 -15.94
N ALA A 65 -0.50 0.54 -16.56
CA ALA A 65 -0.39 -0.48 -17.60
C ALA A 65 -0.90 -1.84 -17.12
N GLN A 66 -0.54 -2.25 -15.89
CA GLN A 66 -0.85 -3.56 -15.34
C GLN A 66 -2.28 -3.69 -14.79
N GLN A 67 -2.82 -2.61 -14.21
CA GLN A 67 -4.02 -2.70 -13.39
C GLN A 67 -5.21 -1.93 -13.95
N CYS A 68 -4.97 -0.88 -14.72
CA CYS A 68 -6.01 0.05 -15.15
C CYS A 68 -6.43 -0.17 -16.61
N THR A 69 -5.48 -0.52 -17.48
CA THR A 69 -5.72 -0.68 -18.92
C THR A 69 -6.80 -1.69 -19.29
N PRO A 70 -7.04 -2.81 -18.57
CA PRO A 70 -8.09 -3.75 -18.95
C PRO A 70 -9.48 -3.10 -18.99
N CYS A 71 -9.73 -2.10 -18.13
CA CYS A 71 -11.01 -1.40 -18.07
C CYS A 71 -10.96 -0.02 -18.74
N HIS A 72 -9.87 0.73 -18.54
CA HIS A 72 -9.78 2.12 -18.97
C HIS A 72 -9.09 2.31 -20.32
N GLY A 73 -8.49 1.26 -20.89
CA GLY A 73 -7.70 1.33 -22.12
C GLY A 73 -6.30 1.93 -21.90
N LEU A 74 -5.45 1.89 -22.93
CA LEU A 74 -4.10 2.46 -22.88
C LEU A 74 -4.11 3.99 -22.78
N ASP A 75 -5.06 4.63 -23.46
CA ASP A 75 -5.20 6.09 -23.51
C ASP A 75 -6.10 6.64 -22.38
N GLY A 76 -6.65 5.79 -21.52
CA GLY A 76 -7.56 6.19 -20.44
C GLY A 76 -8.95 6.67 -20.86
N LYS A 77 -9.41 6.29 -22.05
CA LYS A 77 -10.72 6.66 -22.61
C LYS A 77 -11.90 5.87 -22.04
N GLY A 78 -11.66 4.91 -21.14
CA GLY A 78 -12.74 4.05 -20.62
C GLY A 78 -13.15 2.94 -21.60
N GLU A 79 -12.30 2.62 -22.58
CA GLU A 79 -12.56 1.69 -23.68
C GLU A 79 -11.64 0.46 -23.62
N GLY A 80 -11.26 0.01 -22.41
CA GLY A 80 -10.47 -1.21 -22.26
C GLY A 80 -11.23 -2.47 -22.72
N GLU A 81 -10.52 -3.57 -22.97
CA GLU A 81 -11.11 -4.84 -23.42
C GLU A 81 -12.24 -5.32 -22.50
N ALA A 82 -12.14 -5.10 -21.19
CA ALA A 82 -13.18 -5.47 -20.23
C ALA A 82 -14.29 -4.41 -20.06
N ALA A 83 -14.19 -3.24 -20.70
CA ALA A 83 -15.11 -2.13 -20.47
C ALA A 83 -16.57 -2.47 -20.83
N TYR A 84 -16.79 -3.34 -21.83
CA TYR A 84 -18.14 -3.75 -22.24
C TYR A 84 -18.87 -4.59 -21.19
N LEU A 85 -18.15 -5.14 -20.21
CA LEU A 85 -18.70 -5.98 -19.14
C LEU A 85 -19.21 -5.16 -17.93
N LEU A 86 -18.97 -3.85 -17.90
CA LEU A 86 -19.21 -3.01 -16.73
C LEU A 86 -20.32 -1.98 -17.00
N TYR A 87 -21.29 -1.91 -16.08
CA TYR A 87 -22.27 -0.83 -16.03
C TYR A 87 -22.36 -0.25 -14.59
N PRO A 88 -22.12 1.06 -14.40
CA PRO A 88 -21.80 2.08 -15.41
C PRO A 88 -20.44 1.83 -16.09
N LYS A 89 -20.27 2.39 -17.31
CA LYS A 89 -19.00 2.25 -18.05
C LYS A 89 -17.81 2.81 -17.23
N PRO A 90 -16.60 2.26 -17.43
CA PRO A 90 -15.38 2.84 -16.88
C PRO A 90 -15.22 4.32 -17.26
N ARG A 91 -14.67 5.11 -16.34
CA ARG A 91 -14.44 6.55 -16.53
C ARG A 91 -13.48 6.81 -17.70
N ASP A 92 -13.85 7.77 -18.54
CA ASP A 92 -12.92 8.45 -19.44
C ASP A 92 -12.16 9.54 -18.65
N PHE A 93 -10.85 9.36 -18.49
CA PHE A 93 -9.97 10.31 -17.79
C PHE A 93 -9.57 11.49 -18.68
N THR A 94 -9.74 11.39 -20.00
CA THR A 94 -9.33 12.43 -20.95
C THR A 94 -10.26 13.64 -20.93
N THR A 95 -11.47 13.49 -20.38
CA THR A 95 -12.46 14.58 -20.33
C THR A 95 -12.35 15.45 -19.08
N ALA A 96 -11.51 15.11 -18.11
CA ALA A 96 -11.40 15.78 -16.81
C ALA A 96 -12.72 15.89 -16.03
N GLN A 97 -13.68 14.98 -16.24
CA GLN A 97 -14.99 15.00 -15.57
C GLN A 97 -15.07 13.88 -14.53
N TYR A 98 -14.88 14.25 -13.26
CA TYR A 98 -14.87 13.32 -12.14
C TYR A 98 -16.14 13.44 -11.29
N ARG A 99 -16.57 12.31 -10.70
CA ARG A 99 -17.77 12.28 -9.86
C ARG A 99 -17.55 12.94 -8.50
N ILE A 100 -16.34 12.78 -7.96
CA ILE A 100 -15.92 13.31 -6.67
C ILE A 100 -14.83 14.32 -6.99
N VAL A 101 -15.02 15.54 -6.54
CA VAL A 101 -14.11 16.68 -6.75
C VAL A 101 -14.03 17.45 -5.44
N SER A 102 -12.82 17.79 -5.03
CA SER A 102 -12.52 18.60 -3.84
C SER A 102 -12.58 20.11 -4.14
N THR A 103 -12.44 20.48 -5.41
CA THR A 103 -12.40 21.87 -5.87
C THR A 103 -13.81 22.45 -6.05
N TRP A 104 -13.92 23.77 -5.85
CA TRP A 104 -15.19 24.48 -5.96
C TRP A 104 -15.68 24.57 -7.41
N GLU A 105 -14.75 24.72 -8.34
CA GLU A 105 -14.97 24.84 -9.78
C GLU A 105 -15.35 23.49 -10.43
N ARG A 106 -15.27 22.39 -9.67
CA ARG A 106 -15.48 21.01 -10.14
C ARG A 106 -14.53 20.58 -11.27
N PHE A 107 -13.37 21.24 -11.36
CA PHE A 107 -12.27 20.86 -12.24
C PHE A 107 -11.12 20.31 -11.40
N PRO A 108 -10.54 19.15 -11.77
CA PRO A 108 -9.36 18.62 -11.08
C PRO A 108 -8.19 19.59 -11.19
N THR A 109 -7.40 19.70 -10.13
CA THR A 109 -6.10 20.38 -10.18
C THR A 109 -4.97 19.41 -9.84
N ASP A 110 -3.72 19.83 -10.05
CA ASP A 110 -2.54 19.01 -9.74
C ASP A 110 -2.26 18.93 -8.23
N GLU A 111 -2.98 19.72 -7.43
CA GLU A 111 -2.90 19.76 -5.97
C GLU A 111 -3.92 18.83 -5.26
N ASP A 112 -4.81 18.18 -6.01
CA ASP A 112 -5.80 17.20 -5.51
C ASP A 112 -5.21 15.80 -5.28
#